data_AF-F8GK39-F1
#
_entry.id   AF-F8GK39-F1
#
_cell.length_a   1.000
_cell.length_b   1.000
_cell.length_c   1.000
_cell.angle_alpha   90.00
_cell.angle_beta   90.00
_cell.angle_gamma   90.00
#
_symmetry.space_group_name_H-M   'P 1'
#
loop_
_entity.id
_entity.type
_entity.pdbx_description
1 polymer ?
#
loop_
_entity_poly.entity_id
_entity_poly.type
_entity_poly.pdbx_seq_one_letter_code
_entity_poly.pdbx_strand_id
1 'polypeptide(L)'
;MKTLNLDEAAQFLKLHPEEVRRRAKAGIIPGAKVGKCWVFIEEDLAAYMRSLYAPPRQALQVGHGEKQLCHSVNVVRRGGLVSPHQAASELDALLQLKIKPKHRNSTTS
;
A
#
# COMPACT_ATOMS: atom_id res chain seq x y z
N MET A 1 -16.37 24.04 19.96
CA MET A 1 -14.94 23.78 20.14
C MET A 1 -14.56 23.64 21.62
N LYS A 2 -14.43 22.40 22.07
CA LYS A 2 -13.89 22.06 23.39
C LYS A 2 -12.48 21.50 23.22
N THR A 3 -11.58 21.89 24.12
CA THR A 3 -10.21 21.37 24.18
C THR A 3 -10.09 20.36 25.32
N LEU A 4 -9.36 19.28 25.09
CA LEU A 4 -9.12 18.20 26.04
C LEU A 4 -7.63 18.14 26.38
N ASN A 5 -7.33 17.89 27.64
CA ASN A 5 -5.99 17.53 28.11
C ASN A 5 -5.64 16.09 27.74
N LEU A 6 -4.39 15.70 27.99
CA LEU A 6 -3.90 14.34 27.68
C LEU A 6 -4.76 13.23 28.30
N ASP A 7 -5.11 13.35 29.59
CA ASP A 7 -5.90 12.34 30.29
C ASP A 7 -7.35 12.30 29.80
N GLU A 8 -7.93 13.46 29.49
CA GLU A 8 -9.28 13.56 28.93
C GLU A 8 -9.35 12.96 27.52
N ALA A 9 -8.35 13.25 26.69
CA ALA A 9 -8.21 12.64 25.37
C ALA A 9 -8.00 11.12 25.44
N ALA A 10 -7.23 10.65 26.43
CA ALA A 10 -7.05 9.23 26.70
C ALA A 10 -8.36 8.55 27.10
N GLN A 11 -9.15 9.18 27.97
CA GLN A 11 -10.46 8.69 28.38
C GLN A 11 -11.49 8.72 27.24
N PHE A 12 -11.39 9.70 26.33
CA PHE A 12 -12.22 9.83 25.14
C PHE A 12 -11.93 8.71 24.13
N LEU A 13 -10.66 8.48 23.81
CA LEU A 13 -10.22 7.45 22.88
C LEU A 13 -10.18 6.03 23.48
N LYS A 14 -10.38 5.90 24.80
CA LYS A 14 -10.21 4.64 25.55
C LYS A 14 -8.81 4.03 25.39
N LEU A 15 -7.80 4.89 25.42
CA LEU A 15 -6.38 4.51 25.32
C LEU A 15 -5.64 4.90 26.60
N HIS A 16 -4.48 4.29 26.84
CA HIS A 16 -3.58 4.72 27.92
C HIS A 16 -2.96 6.09 27.58
N PRO A 17 -2.83 7.03 28.54
CA PRO A 17 -2.32 8.38 28.29
C PRO A 17 -0.92 8.41 27.63
N GLU A 18 -0.03 7.50 28.01
CA GLU A 18 1.29 7.38 27.35
C GLU A 18 1.20 6.97 25.87
N GLU A 19 0.21 6.17 25.48
CA GLU A 19 0.03 5.80 24.07
C GLU A 19 -0.53 6.97 23.27
N VAL A 20 -1.46 7.74 23.86
CA VAL A 20 -1.95 8.98 23.25
C VAL A 20 -0.81 9.97 23.06
N ARG A 21 0.04 10.14 24.07
CA ARG A 21 1.24 10.99 24.00
C ARG A 21 2.21 10.53 22.91
N ARG A 22 2.47 9.22 22.81
CA ARG A 22 3.35 8.64 21.78
C ARG A 22 2.80 8.90 20.37
N ARG A 23 1.51 8.65 20.15
CA ARG A 23 0.85 8.85 18.86
C ARG A 23 0.73 10.32 18.48
N ALA A 24 0.47 11.21 19.44
CA ALA A 24 0.48 12.65 19.22
C ALA A 24 1.88 13.15 18.83
N LYS A 25 2.93 12.66 19.50
CA LYS A 25 4.32 12.95 19.12
C LYS A 25 4.67 12.43 17.72
N ALA A 26 4.11 11.28 17.32
CA ALA A 26 4.29 10.72 15.99
C ALA A 26 3.44 11.40 14.90
N GLY A 27 2.56 12.34 15.26
CA GLY A 27 1.66 13.02 14.32
C GLY A 27 0.49 12.16 13.82
N ILE A 28 0.20 11.04 14.49
CA ILE A 28 -0.91 10.13 14.14
C ILE A 28 -2.24 10.67 14.68
N ILE A 29 -2.22 11.13 15.94
CA ILE A 29 -3.39 11.74 16.58
C ILE A 29 -3.28 13.26 16.43
N PRO A 30 -4.36 13.95 15.99
CA PRO A 30 -4.36 15.40 15.89
C PRO A 30 -4.31 16.01 17.29
N GLY A 31 -3.19 16.66 17.61
CA GLY A 31 -2.97 17.33 18.88
C GLY A 31 -1.82 18.32 18.80
N ALA A 32 -1.88 19.36 19.60
CA ALA A 32 -0.86 20.40 19.66
C ALA A 32 -0.16 20.37 21.02
N LYS A 33 1.16 20.56 21.00
CA LYS A 33 1.93 20.72 22.23
C LYS A 33 1.96 22.19 22.62
N VAL A 34 1.21 22.56 23.66
CA VAL A 34 1.13 23.92 24.17
C VAL A 34 2.00 24.01 25.43
N GLY A 35 3.22 24.51 25.25
CA GLY A 35 4.23 24.55 26.32
C GLY A 35 4.64 23.16 26.80
N LYS A 36 4.28 22.82 28.03
CA LYS A 36 4.59 21.52 28.65
C LYS A 36 3.46 20.49 28.50
N CYS A 37 2.26 20.93 28.14
CA CYS A 37 1.08 20.08 28.08
C CYS A 37 0.69 19.76 26.63
N TRP A 38 0.06 18.61 26.43
CA TRP A 38 -0.61 18.28 25.17
C TRP A 38 -2.07 18.71 25.25
N VAL A 39 -2.53 19.40 24.21
CA VAL A 39 -3.90 19.87 24.07
C VAL A 39 -4.47 19.29 22.78
N PHE A 40 -5.67 18.72 22.91
CA PHE A 40 -6.40 18.10 21.82
C PHE A 40 -7.71 18.83 21.61
N ILE A 41 -8.20 18.85 20.37
CA ILE A 41 -9.52 19.38 20.06
C ILE A 41 -10.46 18.19 19.95
N GLU A 42 -11.59 18.23 20.68
CA GLU A 42 -12.54 17.12 20.69
C GLU A 42 -13.06 16.78 19.29
N GLU A 43 -13.32 17.82 18.47
CA GLU A 43 -13.79 17.70 17.09
C GLU A 43 -12.76 17.00 16.19
N ASP A 44 -11.47 17.28 16.37
CA ASP A 44 -10.39 16.65 15.61
C ASP A 44 -10.19 15.19 16.03
N LEU A 45 -10.30 14.89 17.33
CA LEU A 45 -10.28 13.50 17.82
C LEU A 45 -11.46 12.70 17.27
N ALA A 46 -12.65 13.30 17.22
CA ALA A 46 -13.82 12.68 16.62
C ALA A 46 -13.63 12.47 15.10
N ALA A 47 -13.03 13.43 14.39
CA ALA A 47 -12.68 13.29 12.97
C ALA A 47 -11.66 12.16 12.75
N TYR A 48 -10.65 12.06 13.60
CA TYR A 48 -9.70 10.96 13.61
C TYR A 48 -10.41 9.61 13.80
N MET A 49 -11.31 9.49 14.78
CA MET A 49 -12.09 8.26 14.97
C MET A 49 -12.96 7.92 13.74
N ARG A 50 -13.57 8.92 13.11
CA ARG A 50 -14.35 8.73 11.88
C ARG A 50 -13.48 8.26 10.71
N SER A 51 -12.23 8.72 10.63
CA SER A 51 -11.28 8.26 9.60
C SER A 51 -10.88 6.79 9.75
N LEU A 52 -10.97 6.24 10.98
CA LEU A 52 -10.69 4.83 11.26
C LEU A 52 -11.86 3.91 10.93
N TYR A 53 -13.06 4.46 10.73
CA TYR A 53 -14.16 3.64 10.25
C TYR A 53 -13.80 3.11 8.87
N ALA A 54 -13.91 1.79 8.71
CA ALA A 54 -13.80 1.19 7.40
C ALA A 54 -14.71 1.99 6.46
N PRO A 55 -14.24 2.35 5.25
CA PRO A 55 -15.14 2.94 4.28
C PRO A 55 -16.35 2.00 4.20
N PRO A 56 -17.59 2.51 4.34
CA PRO A 56 -18.75 1.68 4.09
C PRO A 56 -18.45 0.99 2.76
N ARG A 57 -18.63 -0.34 2.67
CA ARG A 57 -18.43 -1.07 1.41
C ARG A 57 -19.20 -0.32 0.34
N GLN A 58 -18.52 0.56 -0.39
CA GLN A 58 -19.14 1.47 -1.34
C GLN A 58 -19.40 0.59 -2.55
N ALA A 59 -20.58 0.00 -2.56
CA ALA A 59 -21.28 -0.20 -3.81
C ALA A 59 -21.30 1.17 -4.49
N LEU A 60 -20.39 1.34 -5.45
CA LEU A 60 -20.37 2.32 -6.52
C LEU A 60 -21.09 3.65 -6.20
N GLN A 61 -20.38 4.66 -5.68
CA GLN A 61 -20.82 6.05 -5.83
C GLN A 61 -19.84 6.80 -6.72
N VAL A 62 -20.25 6.87 -7.98
CA VAL A 62 -19.84 7.82 -9.00
C VAL A 62 -20.23 9.22 -8.50
N GLY A 63 -19.28 10.16 -8.39
CA GLY A 63 -19.64 11.58 -8.20
C GLY A 63 -18.60 12.48 -7.53
N HIS A 64 -17.69 13.01 -8.35
CA HIS A 64 -17.11 14.37 -8.31
C HIS A 64 -16.33 14.88 -7.08
N GLY A 65 -15.02 15.07 -7.25
CA GLY A 65 -14.12 15.76 -6.31
C GLY A 65 -12.64 15.70 -6.73
N GLU A 66 -12.37 16.07 -7.98
CA GLU A 66 -11.08 16.33 -8.65
C GLU A 66 -9.95 16.98 -7.83
N LYS A 67 -8.65 16.90 -8.14
CA LYS A 67 -7.76 16.11 -9.01
C LYS A 67 -6.36 16.49 -8.50
N GLN A 68 -5.53 15.55 -8.07
CA GLN A 68 -4.08 15.75 -8.07
C GLN A 68 -3.45 14.79 -9.08
N LEU A 69 -3.54 15.22 -10.33
CA LEU A 69 -2.60 15.05 -11.43
C LEU A 69 -1.49 14.01 -11.22
N CYS A 70 -1.77 12.75 -11.57
CA CYS A 70 -0.72 11.83 -11.98
C CYS A 70 -0.49 12.01 -13.49
N HIS A 71 0.36 12.97 -13.85
CA HIS A 71 0.92 13.07 -15.18
C HIS A 71 2.19 12.23 -15.29
N SER A 72 2.04 10.94 -15.58
CA SER A 72 3.10 10.17 -16.23
C SER A 72 2.52 9.48 -17.45
N VAL A 73 2.43 10.26 -18.53
CA VAL A 73 2.30 9.70 -19.87
C VAL A 73 3.66 9.11 -20.24
N ASN A 74 3.87 7.83 -19.92
CA ASN A 74 4.78 7.00 -20.69
C ASN A 74 3.91 6.03 -21.47
N VAL A 75 3.65 6.39 -22.73
CA VAL A 75 3.11 5.49 -23.74
C VAL A 75 4.09 4.33 -23.86
N VAL A 76 3.76 3.20 -23.25
CA VAL A 76 4.26 1.90 -23.69
C VAL A 76 3.05 1.15 -24.20
N ARG A 77 3.04 0.93 -25.51
CA ARG A 77 2.05 0.10 -26.20
C ARG A 77 1.92 -1.21 -25.42
N ARG A 78 0.75 -1.45 -24.82
CA ARG A 78 0.37 -2.80 -24.37
C ARG A 78 0.19 -3.64 -25.62
N GLY A 79 1.27 -4.29 -26.05
CA GLY A 79 1.23 -5.38 -27.01
C GLY A 79 0.41 -6.52 -26.40
N GLY A 80 -0.66 -6.89 -27.08
CA GLY A 80 -1.62 -7.87 -26.59
C GLY A 80 -1.03 -9.26 -26.38
N LEU A 81 -1.74 -10.01 -25.54
CA LEU A 81 -1.90 -11.48 -25.57
C LEU A 81 -0.73 -12.24 -26.20
N VAL A 82 0.37 -12.39 -25.48
CA VAL A 82 1.33 -13.44 -25.80
C VAL A 82 0.80 -14.71 -25.16
N SER A 83 0.17 -15.55 -25.97
CA SER A 83 -0.30 -16.87 -25.59
C SER A 83 0.81 -17.66 -24.85
N PRO A 84 0.49 -18.42 -23.78
CA PRO A 84 1.46 -19.13 -22.95
C PRO A 84 2.36 -20.13 -23.71
N HIS A 85 2.02 -20.46 -24.97
CA HIS A 85 2.81 -21.35 -25.81
C HIS A 85 4.17 -20.77 -26.26
N GLN A 86 4.36 -19.46 -26.30
CA GLN A 86 5.64 -18.86 -26.74
C GLN A 86 6.71 -18.89 -25.64
N ALA A 87 6.33 -18.62 -24.38
CA ALA A 87 7.27 -18.64 -23.25
C ALA A 87 7.83 -20.06 -22.96
N ALA A 88 7.05 -21.11 -23.22
CA ALA A 88 7.49 -22.49 -23.02
C ALA A 88 8.55 -22.92 -24.06
N SER A 89 8.39 -22.51 -25.33
CA SER A 89 9.34 -22.84 -26.40
C SER A 89 10.69 -22.14 -26.22
N GLU A 90 10.70 -20.93 -25.65
CA GLU A 90 11.94 -20.19 -25.35
C GLU A 90 12.73 -20.85 -24.22
N LEU A 91 12.05 -21.37 -23.18
CA LEU A 91 12.68 -22.15 -22.10
C LEU A 91 13.27 -23.47 -22.60
N ASP A 92 12.57 -24.16 -23.50
CA ASP A 92 13.06 -25.42 -24.09
C ASP A 92 14.29 -25.20 -24.98
N ALA A 93 14.34 -24.09 -25.71
CA ALA A 93 15.50 -23.72 -26.53
C ALA A 93 16.75 -23.41 -25.68
N LEU A 94 16.58 -22.81 -24.49
CA LEU A 94 17.68 -22.53 -23.56
C LEU A 94 18.25 -23.81 -22.91
N LEU A 95 17.43 -24.85 -22.74
CA LEU A 95 17.85 -26.13 -22.16
C LEU A 95 18.48 -27.09 -23.17
N GLN A 96 18.32 -26.86 -24.49
CA GLN A 96 18.66 -27.84 -25.52
C GLN A 96 20.14 -27.93 -25.95
N LEU A 97 21.10 -27.27 -25.30
CA LEU A 97 22.50 -27.37 -25.74
C LEU A 97 23.45 -27.81 -24.63
N LYS A 98 23.68 -29.13 -24.56
CA LYS A 98 25.01 -29.73 -24.85
C LYS A 98 24.96 -31.26 -24.96
N ILE A 99 24.36 -31.82 -26.02
CA ILE A 99 24.57 -33.22 -26.36
C ILE A 99 25.60 -33.26 -27.50
N LYS A 100 26.81 -33.75 -27.18
CA LYS A 100 27.91 -33.92 -28.15
C LYS A 100 27.46 -34.89 -29.27
N PRO A 101 27.90 -34.69 -30.52
CA PRO A 101 27.55 -35.60 -31.60
C PRO A 101 28.05 -37.03 -31.33
N LYS A 102 27.18 -38.00 -31.64
CA LYS A 102 27.40 -39.44 -31.51
C LYS A 102 28.56 -39.88 -32.41
N HIS A 103 29.56 -40.54 -31.83
CA HIS A 103 30.65 -41.18 -32.57
C HIS A 103 30.10 -42.28 -33.48
N ARG A 104 30.56 -42.31 -34.74
CA ARG A 104 30.26 -43.33 -35.74
C ARG A 104 31.51 -44.17 -35.99
N ASN A 105 31.39 -45.49 -35.87
CA ASN A 105 32.17 -46.52 -36.58
C ASN A 105 31.77 -47.92 -36.03
N SER A 106 32.03 -49.06 -36.67
CA SER A 106 32.24 -49.45 -38.06
C SER A 106 31.94 -50.96 -38.11
N THR A 107 31.29 -51.41 -39.17
CA THR A 107 31.16 -52.83 -39.54
C THR A 107 32.54 -53.49 -39.66
N THR A 108 32.68 -54.72 -39.17
CA THR A 108 33.65 -55.71 -39.67
C THR A 108 33.06 -57.10 -39.46
N SER A 109 33.16 -57.90 -40.52
CA SER A 109 32.69 -59.29 -40.67
C SER A 109 33.34 -60.28 -39.71
#